data_AF-A0A167UWF8-F1
#
_entry.id   AF-A0A167UWF8-F1
#
_cell.length_a   1.000
_cell.length_b   1.000
_cell.length_c   1.000
_cell.angle_alpha   90.00
_cell.angle_beta   90.00
_cell.angle_gamma   90.00
#
_symmetry.space_group_name_H-M   'P 1'
#
loop_
_entity.id
_entity.type
_entity.pdbx_description
1 polymer ?
#
loop_
_entity_poly.entity_id
_entity_poly.type
_entity_poly.pdbx_seq_one_letter_code
_entity_poly.pdbx_strand_id
1 'polypeptide(L)' 'MVNLQCPNCGTSGIENVVSGNSVRKSKDGDIRFHIVYCMLCGYIYGVFGKIETTM' A
#
# COMPACT_ATOMS: atom_id res chain seq x y z
N MET A 1 -9.02 -9.68 -19.06
CA MET A 1 -8.86 -8.39 -18.36
C MET A 1 -9.14 -8.65 -16.89
N VAL A 2 -8.21 -8.35 -15.98
CA VAL A 2 -8.43 -8.52 -14.54
C VAL A 2 -9.23 -7.32 -14.05
N ASN A 3 -10.46 -7.53 -13.59
CA ASN A 3 -11.23 -6.48 -12.93
C ASN A 3 -10.83 -6.44 -11.45
N LEU A 4 -10.02 -5.45 -11.08
CA LEU A 4 -9.61 -5.25 -9.70
C LEU A 4 -10.73 -4.54 -8.96
N GLN A 5 -11.48 -5.30 -8.15
CA GLN A 5 -12.57 -4.78 -7.32
C GLN A 5 -12.16 -4.74 -5.85
N CYS A 6 -12.44 -3.63 -5.18
CA CYS A 6 -12.25 -3.52 -3.73
C CYS A 6 -13.28 -4.39 -3.00
N PRO A 7 -12.86 -5.34 -2.15
CA PRO A 7 -13.78 -6.23 -1.45
C PRO A 7 -14.62 -5.51 -0.38
N ASN A 8 -14.20 -4.31 0.07
CA ASN A 8 -14.88 -3.57 1.13
C ASN A 8 -15.95 -2.60 0.60
N CYS A 9 -15.61 -1.78 -0.40
CA CYS A 9 -16.54 -0.78 -0.95
C CYS A 9 -17.07 -1.10 -2.35
N GLY A 10 -16.60 -2.18 -2.98
CA GLY A 10 -17.05 -2.61 -4.30
C GLY A 10 -16.55 -1.76 -5.47
N THR A 11 -15.76 -0.70 -5.23
CA THR A 11 -15.20 0.11 -6.32
C THR A 11 -14.32 -0.75 -7.23
N SER A 12 -14.37 -0.49 -8.52
CA SER A 12 -13.59 -1.19 -9.53
C SER A 12 -12.55 -0.26 -10.14
N GLY A 13 -11.46 -0.82 -10.65
CA GLY A 13 -10.41 -0.06 -11.32
C GLY A 13 -9.14 0.06 -10.49
N ILE A 14 -8.01 -0.07 -11.18
CA ILE A 14 -6.67 0.00 -10.57
C ILE A 14 -6.32 1.42 -10.12
N GLU A 15 -6.93 2.43 -10.72
CA GLU A 15 -6.81 3.85 -10.35
C GLU A 15 -7.24 4.13 -8.91
N ASN A 16 -8.10 3.27 -8.35
CA ASN A 16 -8.56 3.37 -6.96
C ASN A 16 -7.62 2.67 -5.96
N VAL A 17 -6.55 2.04 -6.44
CA VAL A 17 -5.55 1.32 -5.61
C VAL A 17 -4.25 2.12 -5.61
N VAL A 18 -3.95 2.69 -4.45
CA VAL A 18 -2.81 3.58 -4.26
C VAL A 18 -1.78 2.93 -3.34
N SER A 19 -0.51 3.27 -3.54
CA SER A 19 0.56 2.89 -2.63
C SER A 19 1.12 4.14 -1.93
N GLY A 20 1.34 4.05 -0.62
CA GLY A 20 1.84 5.16 0.20
C GLY A 20 2.94 4.71 1.15
N ASN A 21 3.90 5.60 1.39
CA ASN A 21 4.94 5.38 2.40
C ASN A 21 4.35 5.49 3.81
N SER A 22 4.75 4.61 4.71
CA SER A 22 4.44 4.77 6.13
C SER A 22 5.14 6.01 6.69
N VAL A 23 4.39 6.84 7.43
CA VAL A 23 4.94 8.00 8.15
C VAL A 23 5.87 7.55 9.29
N ARG A 24 5.65 6.34 9.82
CA ARG A 24 6.50 5.75 10.86
C ARG A 24 7.77 5.18 10.26
N LYS A 25 8.90 5.74 10.69
CA LYS A 25 10.23 5.16 10.57
C LYS A 25 10.43 4.19 11.74
N SER A 26 11.13 3.08 11.53
CA SER A 26 11.58 2.25 12.66
C SER A 26 12.47 3.07 13.60
N LYS A 27 12.66 2.63 14.85
CA LYS A 27 13.58 3.26 15.81
C LYS A 27 15.00 3.42 15.25
N ASP A 28 15.39 2.53 14.33
CA ASP A 28 16.66 2.52 13.59
C ASP A 28 16.63 3.27 12.24
N GLY A 29 15.60 4.07 11.97
CA GLY A 29 15.59 5.01 10.84
C GLY A 29 15.32 4.44 9.44
N ASP A 30 15.63 3.15 9.20
CA ASP A 30 15.75 2.63 7.82
C ASP A 30 14.54 1.84 7.29
N ILE A 31 13.66 1.35 8.16
CA ILE A 31 12.52 0.55 7.67
C ILE A 31 11.40 1.49 7.19
N ARG A 32 11.33 1.68 5.87
CA ARG A 32 10.19 2.31 5.18
C ARG A 32 9.23 1.21 4.76
N PHE A 33 7.95 1.34 5.09
CA PHE A 33 6.92 0.43 4.61
C PHE A 33 6.13 1.10 3.49
N HIS A 34 5.76 0.32 2.47
CA HIS A 34 4.79 0.71 1.45
C HIS A 34 3.46 0.02 1.77
N ILE A 35 2.42 0.80 1.97
CA ILE A 35 1.07 0.30 2.19
C ILE A 35 0.31 0.45 0.88
N VAL A 36 -0.28 -0.64 0.37
CA VAL A 36 -1.18 -0.61 -0.77
C VAL A 36 -2.61 -0.64 -0.24
N TYR A 37 -3.41 0.37 -0.59
CA TYR A 37 -4.75 0.54 -0.05
C TYR A 37 -5.71 1.13 -1.09
N CYS A 38 -7.02 0.95 -0.84
CA CYS A 38 -8.07 1.58 -1.63
C CYS A 38 -8.19 3.05 -1.22
N MET A 39 -8.06 3.99 -2.17
CA MET A 39 -8.12 5.42 -1.84
C MET A 39 -9.50 5.88 -1.35
N LEU A 40 -10.57 5.16 -1.73
CA LEU A 40 -11.94 5.54 -1.41
C LEU A 40 -12.38 5.11 -0.01
N CYS A 41 -11.95 3.92 0.45
CA CYS A 41 -12.41 3.36 1.73
C CYS A 41 -11.29 2.98 2.70
N GLY A 42 -10.03 3.07 2.29
CA GLY A 42 -8.89 2.72 3.12
C GLY A 42 -8.62 1.22 3.28
N TYR A 43 -9.33 0.34 2.56
CA TYR A 43 -9.07 -1.10 2.63
C TYR A 43 -7.61 -1.41 2.24
N ILE A 44 -6.88 -2.09 3.12
CA ILE A 44 -5.45 -2.41 2.93
C ILE A 44 -5.34 -3.72 2.16
N TYR A 45 -4.73 -3.67 0.99
CA TYR A 45 -4.41 -4.85 0.17
C TYR A 45 -3.11 -5.51 0.61
N GLY A 46 -2.17 -4.75 1.16
CA GLY A 46 -0.91 -5.29 1.65
C GLY A 46 0.02 -4.22 2.22
N VAL A 47 0.98 -4.68 3.02
CA VAL A 47 2.07 -3.88 3.57
C VAL A 47 3.38 -4.54 3.16
N PHE A 48 4.23 -3.79 2.47
CA PHE A 48 5.49 -4.26 1.91
C PHE A 48 6.64 -3.55 2.59
N GLY A 49 7.59 -4.30 3.16
CA GLY A 49 8.82 -3.73 3.68
C GLY A 49 9.73 -3.29 2.54
N LYS A 50 10.23 -2.05 2.57
CA LYS A 50 11.31 -1.64 1.69
C LYS A 50 12.63 -2.12 2.30
N ILE A 51 13.27 -3.09 1.68
CA ILE A 51 14.66 -3.42 1.97
C ILE A 51 15.50 -2.43 1.16
N GLU A 52 16.07 -1.41 1.80
CA GLU A 52 17.13 -0.65 1.15
C GLU A 52 18.38 -1.53 1.19
N THR A 53 18.66 -2.22 0.08
CA THR A 53 19.94 -2.90 -0.12
C THR A 53 21.00 -1.82 -0.29
N THR A 54 21.62 -1.42 0.82
CA THR A 54 22.86 -0.64 0.81
C THR A 54 23.94 -1.53 0.21
N MET A 55 24.35 -1.24 -1.03
CA MET A 55 25.61 -1.72 -1.60
C MET A 55 26.77 -0.88 -1.09
#